data_AF-A0A8S9KCN8-F1
#
_entry.id   AF-A0A8S9KCN8-F1
#
_cell.length_a   1.000
_cell.length_b   1.000
_cell.length_c   1.000
_cell.angle_alpha   90.00
_cell.angle_beta   90.00
_cell.angle_gamma   90.00
#
_symmetry.space_group_name_H-M   'P 1'
#
loop_
_entity.id
_entity.type
_entity.pdbx_description
1 polymer ?
#
loop_
_entity_poly.entity_id
_entity_poly.type
_entity_poly.pdbx_seq_one_letter_code
_entity_poly.pdbx_strand_id
1 'polypeptide(L)'
;MMTMAPRARELFYYLKGGRVDFGEEHSEACGHSRFGRDYIKGQYPEWDEDHPIHFVGHSAGAQVIRVLQQMLADKAFEGFEETNENWVLSVTSLSGAFNGTTRTYLDGMRTEDGIGMKPISLLQLCRIGVIMYDWLDISWLKTYYSFGFDHFNMSWKKTGLRGLVDCLVGNTGPFATGDWILPDLTIQGSTSLNSNLQTFPNTYYFSYATKRTRRIMGMTIPSGVLGIHPMLFLRVFQMSQWRFPQDFSPPYKGYR
;
A
#
# COMPACT_ATOMS: atom_id res chain seq x y z
N MET A 1 6.22 -11.45 3.43
CA MET A 1 4.92 -10.99 3.94
C MET A 1 4.47 -9.80 3.09
N MET A 2 3.27 -9.82 2.51
CA MET A 2 2.79 -8.74 1.62
C MET A 2 2.02 -7.70 2.44
N THR A 3 2.52 -6.47 2.50
CA THR A 3 1.96 -5.39 3.34
C THR A 3 0.75 -4.69 2.68
N MET A 4 0.48 -5.04 1.42
CA MET A 4 -0.74 -4.70 0.68
C MET A 4 -1.90 -5.66 0.92
N ALA A 5 -1.65 -6.86 1.48
CA ALA A 5 -2.70 -7.86 1.69
C ALA A 5 -3.86 -7.35 2.58
N PRO A 6 -3.63 -6.61 3.68
CA PRO A 6 -4.74 -6.06 4.47
C PRO A 6 -5.68 -5.17 3.66
N ARG A 7 -5.13 -4.30 2.80
CA ARG A 7 -5.94 -3.40 1.94
C ARG A 7 -6.67 -4.16 0.82
N ALA A 8 -6.08 -5.22 0.29
CA ALA A 8 -6.76 -6.10 -0.66
C ALA A 8 -7.95 -6.81 0.01
N ARG A 9 -7.77 -7.31 1.24
CA ARG A 9 -8.85 -7.92 2.03
C ARG A 9 -9.94 -6.93 2.38
N GLU A 10 -9.59 -5.72 2.84
CA GLU A 10 -10.57 -4.67 3.09
C GLU A 10 -11.39 -4.32 1.83
N LEU A 11 -10.74 -4.25 0.66
CA LEU A 11 -11.42 -4.01 -0.62
C LEU A 11 -12.37 -5.15 -0.98
N PHE A 12 -11.96 -6.41 -0.77
CA PHE A 12 -12.82 -7.57 -0.98
C PHE A 12 -14.12 -7.48 -0.16
N TYR A 13 -14.00 -7.33 1.18
CA TYR A 13 -15.16 -7.29 2.06
C TYR A 13 -15.98 -5.99 1.92
N TYR A 14 -15.36 -4.89 1.50
CA TYR A 14 -16.11 -3.68 1.13
C TYR A 14 -17.06 -3.93 -0.05
N LEU A 15 -16.62 -4.71 -1.04
CA LEU A 15 -17.44 -5.05 -2.21
C LEU A 15 -18.42 -6.18 -1.90
N LYS A 16 -17.93 -7.33 -1.43
CA LYS A 16 -18.72 -8.54 -1.21
C LYS A 16 -19.63 -8.43 0.02
N GLY A 17 -19.19 -7.69 1.04
CA GLY A 17 -19.82 -7.64 2.35
C GLY A 17 -19.24 -8.68 3.32
N GLY A 18 -19.58 -8.54 4.60
CA GLY A 18 -19.09 -9.38 5.69
C GLY A 18 -17.98 -8.71 6.51
N ARG A 19 -17.47 -9.48 7.48
CA ARG A 19 -16.43 -9.02 8.39
C ARG A 19 -15.05 -9.25 7.80
N VAL A 20 -14.25 -8.19 7.75
CA VAL A 20 -12.87 -8.29 7.25
C VAL A 20 -12.10 -9.31 8.07
N ASP A 21 -11.59 -10.35 7.40
CA ASP A 21 -10.66 -11.33 7.97
C ASP A 21 -9.29 -11.15 7.33
N PHE A 22 -8.31 -10.70 8.13
CA PHE A 22 -6.91 -10.49 7.74
C PHE A 22 -6.10 -11.79 7.65
N GLY A 23 -6.65 -12.91 8.12
CA GLY A 23 -5.98 -14.20 8.25
C GLY A 23 -5.23 -14.32 9.57
N GLU A 24 -5.28 -15.50 10.19
CA GLU A 24 -4.67 -15.78 11.49
C GLU A 24 -3.14 -15.62 11.46
N GLU A 25 -2.47 -16.35 10.55
CA GLU A 25 -1.01 -16.32 10.42
C GLU A 25 -0.48 -14.90 10.17
N HIS A 26 -1.13 -14.14 9.27
CA HIS A 26 -0.73 -12.75 9.00
C HIS A 26 -0.88 -11.87 10.24
N SER A 27 -2.00 -12.01 10.94
CA SER A 27 -2.31 -11.18 12.11
C SER A 27 -1.41 -11.48 13.30
N GLU A 28 -1.02 -12.73 13.50
CA GLU A 28 -0.03 -13.12 14.50
C GLU A 28 1.35 -12.57 14.18
N ALA A 29 1.81 -12.76 12.93
CA ALA A 29 3.12 -12.28 12.50
C ALA A 29 3.23 -10.74 12.50
N CYS A 30 2.14 -10.02 12.24
CA CYS A 30 2.09 -8.55 12.27
C CYS A 30 1.62 -7.96 13.60
N GLY A 31 1.20 -8.77 14.56
CA GLY A 31 0.78 -8.32 15.89
C GLY A 31 -0.48 -7.44 15.88
N HIS A 32 -1.47 -7.76 15.06
CA HIS A 32 -2.76 -7.05 15.00
C HIS A 32 -3.96 -8.00 15.10
N SER A 33 -5.18 -7.46 15.16
CA SER A 33 -6.39 -8.30 15.20
C SER A 33 -6.63 -9.01 13.88
N ARG A 34 -7.02 -10.29 13.95
CA ARG A 34 -7.48 -11.07 12.78
C ARG A 34 -8.69 -10.43 12.10
N PHE A 35 -9.63 -9.94 12.88
CA PHE A 35 -10.86 -9.39 12.33
C PHE A 35 -10.89 -7.86 12.38
N GLY A 36 -11.26 -7.25 11.26
CA GLY A 36 -11.41 -5.82 11.08
C GLY A 36 -12.87 -5.37 11.11
N ARG A 37 -13.16 -4.37 10.27
CA ARG A 37 -14.49 -3.76 10.12
C ARG A 37 -15.52 -4.77 9.62
N ASP A 38 -16.76 -4.61 10.07
CA ASP A 38 -17.89 -5.36 9.55
C ASP A 38 -18.65 -4.54 8.50
N TYR A 39 -18.71 -5.05 7.27
CA TYR A 39 -19.46 -4.47 6.17
C TYR A 39 -20.80 -5.20 6.05
N ILE A 40 -21.79 -4.76 6.84
CA ILE A 40 -23.15 -5.36 6.89
C ILE A 40 -23.75 -5.53 5.49
N LYS A 41 -23.50 -4.56 4.60
CA LYS A 41 -23.88 -4.63 3.19
C LYS A 41 -22.68 -4.29 2.32
N GLY A 42 -22.23 -5.26 1.54
CA GLY A 42 -21.24 -5.04 0.48
C GLY A 42 -21.77 -4.06 -0.58
N GLN A 43 -20.87 -3.31 -1.22
CA GLN A 43 -21.27 -2.43 -2.32
C GLN A 43 -21.71 -3.18 -3.58
N TYR A 44 -21.23 -4.42 -3.75
CA TYR A 44 -21.61 -5.30 -4.85
C TYR A 44 -21.66 -6.77 -4.37
N PRO A 45 -22.68 -7.17 -3.58
CA PRO A 45 -22.72 -8.51 -2.97
C PRO A 45 -22.86 -9.66 -3.99
N GLU A 46 -23.45 -9.38 -5.14
CA GLU A 46 -23.57 -10.31 -6.28
C GLU A 46 -22.27 -10.53 -7.03
N TRP A 47 -21.16 -9.89 -6.63
CA TRP A 47 -19.85 -10.07 -7.25
C TRP A 47 -19.43 -11.54 -7.26
N ASP A 48 -19.29 -12.11 -8.45
CA ASP A 48 -18.77 -13.46 -8.68
C ASP A 48 -18.19 -13.57 -10.11
N GLU A 49 -17.97 -14.79 -10.60
CA GLU A 49 -17.45 -15.05 -11.95
C GLU A 49 -18.45 -14.71 -13.05
N ASP A 50 -19.75 -14.84 -12.79
CA ASP A 50 -20.82 -14.47 -13.73
C ASP A 50 -21.12 -12.96 -13.71
N HIS A 51 -20.73 -12.27 -12.63
CA HIS A 51 -20.85 -10.83 -12.42
C HIS A 51 -19.46 -10.17 -12.17
N PRO A 52 -18.51 -10.27 -13.12
CA PRO A 52 -17.15 -9.84 -12.88
C PRO A 52 -17.01 -8.31 -12.94
N ILE A 53 -16.05 -7.76 -12.19
CA ILE A 53 -15.87 -6.30 -12.05
C ILE A 53 -14.68 -5.78 -12.87
N HIS A 54 -14.82 -4.56 -13.37
CA HIS A 54 -13.70 -3.74 -13.86
C HIS A 54 -13.09 -2.91 -12.74
N PHE A 55 -11.81 -3.10 -12.45
CA PHE A 55 -11.09 -2.29 -11.49
C PHE A 55 -10.30 -1.15 -12.15
N VAL A 56 -10.38 0.05 -11.57
CA VAL A 56 -9.55 1.20 -11.94
C VAL A 56 -8.72 1.62 -10.74
N GLY A 57 -7.42 1.33 -10.79
CA GLY A 57 -6.47 1.63 -9.72
C GLY A 57 -5.62 2.85 -10.03
N HIS A 58 -5.64 3.86 -9.15
CA HIS A 58 -4.69 4.97 -9.19
C HIS A 58 -3.50 4.71 -8.25
N SER A 59 -2.27 4.99 -8.70
CA SER A 59 -1.05 4.88 -7.89
C SER A 59 -0.92 3.50 -7.22
N ALA A 60 -0.83 3.43 -5.89
CA ALA A 60 -0.70 2.18 -5.15
C ALA A 60 -1.97 1.30 -5.23
N GLY A 61 -3.13 1.88 -5.50
CA GLY A 61 -4.38 1.14 -5.66
C GLY A 61 -4.30 0.11 -6.80
N ALA A 62 -3.54 0.41 -7.86
CA ALA A 62 -3.33 -0.55 -8.95
C ALA A 62 -2.59 -1.81 -8.49
N GLN A 63 -1.67 -1.70 -7.53
CA GLN A 63 -0.99 -2.87 -6.96
C GLN A 63 -1.93 -3.62 -6.01
N VAL A 64 -2.71 -2.91 -5.18
CA VAL A 64 -3.71 -3.53 -4.30
C VAL A 64 -4.70 -4.37 -5.10
N ILE A 65 -5.15 -3.89 -6.26
CA ILE A 65 -6.04 -4.66 -7.15
C ILE A 65 -5.37 -5.93 -7.68
N ARG A 66 -4.09 -5.87 -8.07
CA ARG A 66 -3.35 -7.07 -8.51
C ARG A 66 -3.18 -8.08 -7.38
N VAL A 67 -2.92 -7.61 -6.16
CA VAL A 67 -2.87 -8.47 -4.95
C VAL A 67 -4.23 -9.10 -4.69
N LEU A 68 -5.31 -8.32 -4.72
CA LEU A 68 -6.68 -8.82 -4.59
C LEU A 68 -6.97 -9.91 -5.63
N GLN A 69 -6.63 -9.66 -6.91
CA GLN A 69 -6.87 -10.64 -7.97
C GLN A 69 -6.09 -11.94 -7.74
N GLN A 70 -4.82 -11.85 -7.35
CA GLN A 70 -4.04 -13.03 -7.00
C GLN A 70 -4.66 -13.79 -5.81
N MET A 71 -5.11 -13.07 -4.78
CA MET A 71 -5.77 -13.67 -3.61
C MET A 71 -7.09 -14.36 -3.96
N LEU A 72 -7.84 -13.85 -4.94
CA LEU A 72 -9.04 -14.52 -5.46
C LEU A 72 -8.66 -15.82 -6.17
N ALA A 73 -7.63 -15.80 -7.01
CA ALA A 73 -7.13 -16.99 -7.69
C ALA A 73 -6.61 -18.06 -6.70
N ASP A 74 -5.95 -17.61 -5.63
CA ASP A 74 -5.40 -18.46 -4.57
C ASP A 74 -6.45 -18.91 -3.54
N LYS A 75 -7.71 -18.47 -3.68
CA LYS A 75 -8.82 -18.77 -2.75
C LYS A 75 -8.53 -18.37 -1.31
N ALA A 76 -7.92 -17.20 -1.11
CA ALA A 76 -7.42 -16.74 0.18
C ALA A 76 -8.48 -16.16 1.13
N PHE A 77 -9.77 -16.29 0.80
CA PHE A 77 -10.92 -15.74 1.53
C PHE A 77 -11.74 -16.87 2.14
N GLU A 78 -11.60 -17.10 3.45
CA GLU A 78 -12.32 -18.15 4.17
C GLU A 78 -13.83 -17.91 4.10
N GLY A 79 -14.60 -18.97 3.77
CA GLY A 79 -16.04 -18.89 3.53
C GLY A 79 -16.44 -18.41 2.13
N PHE A 80 -15.46 -18.22 1.22
CA PHE A 80 -15.66 -17.86 -0.18
C PHE A 80 -14.77 -18.73 -1.10
N GLU A 81 -14.88 -20.05 -0.96
CA GLU A 81 -14.05 -21.05 -1.66
C GLU A 81 -14.28 -21.10 -3.18
N GLU A 82 -15.36 -20.47 -3.66
CA GLU A 82 -15.71 -20.31 -5.06
C GLU A 82 -14.90 -19.21 -5.77
N THR A 83 -14.18 -18.37 -5.01
CA THR A 83 -13.39 -17.27 -5.57
C THR A 83 -12.37 -17.77 -6.60
N ASN A 84 -12.17 -16.99 -7.65
CA ASN A 84 -11.18 -17.23 -8.68
C ASN A 84 -10.80 -15.92 -9.39
N GLU A 85 -9.78 -15.96 -10.25
CA GLU A 85 -9.27 -14.80 -10.98
C GLU A 85 -10.28 -14.15 -11.94
N ASN A 86 -11.27 -14.90 -12.42
CA ASN A 86 -12.26 -14.45 -13.42
C ASN A 86 -13.32 -13.53 -12.82
N TRP A 87 -13.39 -13.42 -11.49
CA TRP A 87 -14.17 -12.39 -10.78
C TRP A 87 -13.69 -10.96 -11.16
N VAL A 88 -12.50 -10.85 -11.76
CA VAL A 88 -11.94 -9.60 -12.29
C VAL A 88 -11.89 -9.63 -13.82
N LEU A 89 -12.76 -8.83 -14.46
CA LEU A 89 -12.80 -8.74 -15.91
C LEU A 89 -11.68 -7.87 -16.48
N SER A 90 -11.34 -6.76 -15.80
CA SER A 90 -10.20 -5.93 -16.21
C SER A 90 -9.55 -5.18 -15.06
N VAL A 91 -8.26 -4.91 -15.20
CA VAL A 91 -7.49 -4.03 -14.33
C VAL A 91 -6.92 -2.87 -15.14
N THR A 92 -7.41 -1.66 -14.86
CA THR A 92 -6.89 -0.41 -15.45
C THR A 92 -6.05 0.33 -14.41
N SER A 93 -4.80 0.60 -14.76
CA SER A 93 -3.85 1.33 -13.93
C SER A 93 -3.66 2.76 -14.42
N LEU A 94 -3.86 3.72 -13.52
CA LEU A 94 -3.58 5.14 -13.74
C LEU A 94 -2.39 5.53 -12.86
N SER A 95 -1.23 5.77 -13.46
CA SER A 95 0.01 6.09 -12.73
C SER A 95 0.40 5.02 -11.69
N GLY A 96 0.13 3.74 -11.98
CA GLY A 96 0.43 2.65 -11.05
C GLY A 96 1.93 2.53 -10.77
N ALA A 97 2.28 2.36 -9.50
CA ALA A 97 3.66 2.27 -9.04
C ALA A 97 4.22 0.84 -9.12
N PHE A 98 3.94 0.11 -10.22
CA PHE A 98 4.17 -1.35 -10.28
C PHE A 98 5.60 -1.81 -9.97
N ASN A 99 6.61 -1.00 -10.27
CA ASN A 99 8.02 -1.28 -9.99
C ASN A 99 8.56 -0.46 -8.81
N GLY A 100 7.67 0.01 -7.95
CA GLY A 100 7.99 0.92 -6.85
C GLY A 100 8.23 2.35 -7.31
N THR A 101 8.59 3.20 -6.35
CA THR A 101 8.92 4.60 -6.59
C THR A 101 10.10 5.05 -5.73
N THR A 102 11.04 5.76 -6.35
CA THR A 102 12.21 6.34 -5.66
C THR A 102 11.83 7.41 -4.63
N ARG A 103 10.59 7.91 -4.70
CA ARG A 103 10.03 8.85 -3.74
C ARG A 103 10.04 8.30 -2.31
N THR A 104 9.84 7.01 -2.13
CA THR A 104 9.84 6.38 -0.79
C THR A 104 11.15 6.66 -0.04
N TYR A 105 12.30 6.57 -0.71
CA TYR A 105 13.61 6.84 -0.12
C TYR A 105 13.88 8.32 0.17
N LEU A 106 13.28 9.21 -0.64
CA LEU A 106 13.34 10.66 -0.45
C LEU A 106 12.46 11.13 0.72
N ASP A 107 11.34 10.44 0.95
CA ASP A 107 10.44 10.74 2.05
C ASP A 107 10.96 10.16 3.38
N GLY A 108 11.66 9.02 3.34
CA GLY A 108 12.42 8.54 4.50
C GLY A 108 12.70 7.04 4.58
N MET A 109 12.30 6.22 3.62
CA MET A 109 12.64 4.78 3.63
C MET A 109 14.14 4.55 3.45
N ARG A 110 14.68 3.52 4.09
CA ARG A 110 16.07 3.08 3.92
C ARG A 110 16.23 2.38 2.58
N THR A 111 17.35 2.63 1.91
CA THR A 111 17.70 1.99 0.64
C THR A 111 18.27 0.59 0.82
N GLU A 112 18.75 0.27 2.03
CA GLU A 112 19.38 -1.00 2.39
C GLU A 112 18.36 -2.15 2.38
N ASP A 113 17.28 -2.02 3.14
CA ASP A 113 16.26 -3.05 3.33
C ASP A 113 14.95 -2.76 2.59
N GLY A 114 14.65 -1.48 2.30
CA GLY A 114 13.35 -1.07 1.74
C GLY A 114 12.18 -1.19 2.72
N ILE A 115 12.44 -1.49 4.00
CA ILE A 115 11.43 -1.75 5.04
C ILE A 115 11.55 -0.72 6.17
N GLY A 116 12.78 -0.44 6.60
CA GLY A 116 13.04 0.49 7.68
C GLY A 116 12.94 1.95 7.26
N MET A 117 12.70 2.83 8.24
CA MET A 117 12.75 4.28 8.06
C MET A 117 14.10 4.83 8.54
N LYS A 118 14.60 5.88 7.88
CA LYS A 118 15.76 6.66 8.32
C LYS A 118 15.48 7.31 9.67
N PRO A 119 16.48 7.40 10.57
CA PRO A 119 16.27 7.91 11.92
C PRO A 119 15.78 9.37 11.95
N ILE A 120 16.19 10.18 10.96
CA ILE A 120 15.76 11.57 10.81
C ILE A 120 15.22 11.76 9.38
N SER A 121 13.90 11.90 9.25
CA SER A 121 13.24 12.16 7.96
C SER A 121 11.82 12.72 8.14
N LEU A 122 11.25 13.30 7.08
CA LEU A 122 9.85 13.75 7.06
C LEU A 122 8.90 12.59 7.39
N LEU A 123 9.20 11.39 6.91
CA LEU A 123 8.40 10.21 7.16
C LEU A 123 8.33 9.84 8.64
N GLN A 124 9.37 10.14 9.44
CA GLN A 124 9.30 9.96 10.89
C GLN A 124 8.31 10.92 11.57
N LEU A 125 8.21 12.16 11.08
CA LEU A 125 7.21 13.11 11.57
C LEU A 125 5.80 12.64 11.21
N CYS A 126 5.60 12.16 9.97
CA CYS A 126 4.34 11.57 9.55
C CYS A 126 3.98 10.34 10.39
N ARG A 127 4.94 9.46 10.68
CA ARG A 127 4.77 8.28 11.55
C ARG A 127 4.23 8.69 12.92
N ILE A 128 4.90 9.64 13.58
CA ILE A 128 4.47 10.15 14.89
C ILE A 128 3.06 10.74 14.80
N GLY A 129 2.78 11.54 13.76
CA GLY A 129 1.46 12.12 13.54
C GLY A 129 0.35 11.06 13.40
N VAL A 130 0.59 10.00 12.65
CA VAL A 130 -0.36 8.89 12.47
C VAL A 130 -0.56 8.12 13.78
N ILE A 131 0.52 7.76 14.49
CA ILE A 131 0.43 7.08 15.79
C ILE A 131 -0.40 7.92 16.77
N MET A 132 -0.12 9.21 16.87
CA MET A 132 -0.87 10.12 17.73
C MET A 132 -2.34 10.25 17.32
N TYR A 133 -2.61 10.34 16.01
CA TYR A 133 -3.96 10.41 15.47
C TYR A 133 -4.81 9.19 15.86
N ASP A 134 -4.29 8.00 15.60
CA ASP A 134 -4.99 6.74 15.89
C ASP A 134 -5.09 6.47 17.40
N TRP A 135 -4.08 6.87 18.17
CA TRP A 135 -4.09 6.76 19.63
C TRP A 135 -5.15 7.69 20.26
N LEU A 136 -5.26 8.95 19.81
CA LEU A 136 -6.27 9.88 20.32
C LEU A 136 -7.71 9.39 20.08
N ASP A 137 -7.93 8.61 19.01
CA ASP A 137 -9.19 7.92 18.72
C ASP A 137 -10.43 8.84 18.75
N ILE A 138 -10.28 10.01 18.13
CA ILE A 138 -11.32 11.03 18.08
C ILE A 138 -12.34 10.64 17.01
N SER A 139 -13.55 10.27 17.43
CA SER A 139 -14.59 9.68 16.57
C SER A 139 -14.93 10.52 15.34
N TRP A 140 -15.16 11.83 15.49
CA TRP A 140 -15.54 12.68 14.35
C TRP A 140 -14.42 12.83 13.31
N LEU A 141 -13.16 12.83 13.75
CA LEU A 141 -12.00 12.85 12.86
C LEU A 141 -11.90 11.54 12.08
N LYS A 142 -12.04 10.40 12.77
CA LYS A 142 -11.98 9.08 12.12
C LYS A 142 -13.14 8.84 11.14
N THR A 143 -14.31 9.40 11.42
CA THR A 143 -15.45 9.39 10.48
C THR A 143 -15.15 10.24 9.23
N TYR A 144 -14.44 11.36 9.38
CA TYR A 144 -14.05 12.20 8.25
C TYR A 144 -12.91 11.58 7.42
N TYR A 145 -11.89 11.03 8.08
CA TYR A 145 -10.74 10.40 7.42
C TYR A 145 -10.10 9.34 8.34
N SER A 146 -10.01 8.10 7.89
CA SER A 146 -9.28 7.04 8.61
C SER A 146 -8.01 6.66 7.84
N PHE A 147 -6.92 6.44 8.57
CA PHE A 147 -5.67 5.91 8.01
C PHE A 147 -5.72 4.40 7.78
N GLY A 148 -6.76 3.70 8.26
CA GLY A 148 -6.94 2.26 8.04
C GLY A 148 -6.18 1.36 9.02
N PHE A 149 -5.72 1.88 10.17
CA PHE A 149 -5.01 1.09 11.19
C PHE A 149 -5.90 0.62 12.34
N ASP A 150 -7.22 0.61 12.16
CA ASP A 150 -8.18 0.24 13.21
C ASP A 150 -7.91 -1.17 13.78
N HIS A 151 -7.43 -2.11 12.95
CA HIS A 151 -7.10 -3.49 13.34
C HIS A 151 -5.88 -3.61 14.27
N PHE A 152 -5.02 -2.60 14.34
CA PHE A 152 -3.92 -2.52 15.31
C PHE A 152 -4.38 -2.07 16.70
N ASN A 153 -5.64 -1.65 16.87
CA ASN A 153 -6.23 -1.30 18.17
C ASN A 153 -5.44 -0.25 18.99
N MET A 154 -4.80 0.71 18.33
CA MET A 154 -3.89 1.66 18.99
C MET A 154 -4.58 2.70 19.89
N SER A 155 -5.91 2.75 19.93
CA SER A 155 -6.70 3.70 20.72
C SER A 155 -6.27 3.78 22.18
N TRP A 156 -6.19 5.00 22.73
CA TRP A 156 -5.85 5.26 24.13
C TRP A 156 -6.76 4.52 25.12
N LYS A 157 -8.01 4.27 24.74
CA LYS A 157 -8.98 3.50 25.53
C LYS A 157 -8.56 2.04 25.72
N LYS A 158 -7.79 1.49 24.78
CA LYS A 158 -7.32 0.10 24.79
C LYS A 158 -5.90 -0.03 25.31
N THR A 159 -5.01 0.86 24.90
CA THR A 159 -3.55 0.69 25.10
C THR A 159 -2.95 1.66 26.13
N GLY A 160 -3.65 2.73 26.49
CA GLY A 160 -3.19 3.75 27.43
C GLY A 160 -1.89 4.45 26.99
N LEU A 161 -1.23 5.13 27.92
CA LEU A 161 0.03 5.84 27.66
C LEU A 161 1.21 4.90 27.41
N ARG A 162 1.22 3.71 28.03
CA ARG A 162 2.28 2.72 27.84
C ARG A 162 2.31 2.21 26.40
N GLY A 163 1.15 1.84 25.86
CA GLY A 163 1.08 1.38 24.47
C GLY A 163 1.41 2.47 23.44
N LEU A 164 1.16 3.75 23.76
CA LEU A 164 1.66 4.87 22.95
C LEU A 164 3.19 4.89 22.89
N VAL A 165 3.85 4.78 24.04
CA VAL A 165 5.32 4.73 24.11
C VAL A 165 5.84 3.51 23.34
N ASP A 166 5.22 2.35 23.51
CA ASP A 166 5.61 1.13 22.80
C ASP A 166 5.49 1.28 21.26
N CYS A 167 4.40 1.90 20.78
CA CYS A 167 4.25 2.23 19.35
C CYS A 167 5.28 3.27 18.87
N LEU A 168 5.55 4.30 19.68
CA LEU A 168 6.50 5.36 19.33
C LEU A 168 7.95 4.87 19.30
N VAL A 169 8.32 3.94 20.17
CA VAL A 169 9.67 3.32 20.18
C VAL A 169 9.80 2.27 19.06
N GLY A 170 8.67 1.78 18.52
CA GLY A 170 8.64 0.82 17.42
C GLY A 170 8.62 -0.64 17.88
N ASN A 171 8.15 -0.90 19.11
CA ASN A 171 7.96 -2.26 19.62
C ASN A 171 6.66 -2.89 19.11
N THR A 172 5.65 -2.07 18.80
CA THR A 172 4.32 -2.50 18.38
C THR A 172 3.75 -1.61 17.28
N GLY A 173 2.71 -2.08 16.59
CA GLY A 173 1.98 -1.31 15.58
C GLY A 173 2.50 -1.50 14.14
N PRO A 174 1.84 -0.85 13.16
CA PRO A 174 2.07 -1.09 11.73
C PRO A 174 3.50 -0.78 11.28
N PHE A 175 4.11 0.22 11.90
CA PHE A 175 5.46 0.66 11.54
C PHE A 175 6.57 -0.24 12.10
N ALA A 176 6.29 -1.04 13.14
CA ALA A 176 7.23 -1.98 13.73
C ALA A 176 7.40 -3.23 12.86
N THR A 177 6.29 -3.74 12.33
CA THR A 177 6.26 -4.96 11.52
C THR A 177 6.42 -4.71 10.03
N GLY A 178 6.32 -3.44 9.61
CA GLY A 178 6.34 -3.07 8.19
C GLY A 178 4.99 -3.24 7.50
N ASP A 179 3.92 -3.58 8.23
CA ASP A 179 2.58 -3.78 7.68
C ASP A 179 1.84 -2.47 7.41
N TRP A 180 2.35 -1.74 6.42
CA TRP A 180 1.80 -0.49 5.91
C TRP A 180 2.26 -0.31 4.45
N ILE A 181 1.77 0.73 3.78
CA ILE A 181 1.89 0.86 2.34
C ILE A 181 3.31 1.10 1.80
N LEU A 182 4.17 1.82 2.51
CA LEU A 182 5.43 2.29 1.91
C LEU A 182 6.47 1.19 1.64
N PRO A 183 6.65 0.16 2.51
CA PRO A 183 7.54 -0.96 2.20
C PRO A 183 7.27 -1.59 0.83
N ASP A 184 6.00 -1.88 0.51
CA ASP A 184 5.60 -2.44 -0.80
C ASP A 184 5.74 -1.43 -1.97
N LEU A 185 5.87 -0.13 -1.71
CA LEU A 185 6.16 0.91 -2.71
C LEU A 185 7.65 1.18 -2.92
N THR A 186 8.53 0.60 -2.11
CA THR A 186 9.96 0.60 -2.42
C THR A 186 10.23 -0.29 -3.63
N ILE A 187 11.38 -0.09 -4.28
CA ILE A 187 11.74 -0.89 -5.46
C ILE A 187 11.95 -2.36 -5.05
N GLN A 188 12.56 -2.61 -3.88
CA GLN A 188 12.72 -3.95 -3.32
C GLN A 188 11.36 -4.59 -3.02
N GLY A 189 10.50 -3.89 -2.27
CA GLY A 189 9.17 -4.37 -1.90
C GLY A 189 8.30 -4.66 -3.12
N SER A 190 8.23 -3.73 -4.07
CA SER A 190 7.48 -3.95 -5.32
C SER A 190 8.05 -5.09 -6.16
N THR A 191 9.36 -5.31 -6.18
CA THR A 191 9.97 -6.44 -6.91
C THR A 191 9.60 -7.78 -6.25
N SER A 192 9.72 -7.86 -4.92
CA SER A 192 9.31 -9.03 -4.14
C SER A 192 7.81 -9.31 -4.26
N LEU A 193 6.99 -8.24 -4.29
CA LEU A 193 5.57 -8.35 -4.54
C LEU A 193 5.31 -8.93 -5.94
N ASN A 194 5.93 -8.36 -6.97
CA ASN A 194 5.74 -8.79 -8.36
C ASN A 194 6.16 -10.24 -8.62
N SER A 195 7.16 -10.80 -7.91
CA SER A 195 7.55 -12.20 -8.10
C SER A 195 6.48 -13.20 -7.67
N ASN A 196 5.52 -12.76 -6.84
CA ASN A 196 4.42 -13.59 -6.37
C ASN A 196 3.09 -13.26 -7.08
N LEU A 197 3.08 -12.27 -7.99
CA LEU A 197 1.87 -11.84 -8.69
C LEU A 197 1.91 -12.24 -10.16
N GLN A 198 0.85 -12.88 -10.62
CA GLN A 198 0.70 -13.28 -12.02
C GLN A 198 -0.25 -12.33 -12.76
N THR A 199 -0.29 -12.50 -14.08
CA THR A 199 -1.36 -11.95 -14.94
C THR A 199 -2.20 -13.12 -15.43
N PHE A 200 -3.51 -12.95 -15.46
CA PHE A 200 -4.43 -14.02 -15.81
C PHE A 200 -4.91 -13.88 -17.26
N PRO A 201 -5.03 -14.99 -18.02
CA PRO A 201 -5.29 -14.96 -19.47
C PRO A 201 -6.66 -14.38 -19.83
N ASN A 202 -7.65 -14.51 -18.94
CA ASN A 202 -9.02 -14.04 -19.18
C ASN A 202 -9.27 -12.60 -18.70
N THR A 203 -8.24 -11.92 -18.19
CA THR A 203 -8.36 -10.55 -17.66
C THR A 203 -7.68 -9.54 -18.59
N TYR A 204 -8.36 -8.43 -18.86
CA TYR A 204 -7.77 -7.33 -19.61
C TYR A 204 -6.94 -6.40 -18.71
N TYR A 205 -5.68 -6.15 -19.06
CA TYR A 205 -4.80 -5.25 -18.32
C TYR A 205 -4.47 -3.99 -19.12
N PHE A 206 -4.81 -2.83 -18.57
CA PHE A 206 -4.49 -1.52 -19.15
C PHE A 206 -3.56 -0.73 -18.21
N SER A 207 -2.55 -0.06 -18.75
CA SER A 207 -1.60 0.73 -17.96
C SER A 207 -1.33 2.08 -18.60
N TYR A 208 -1.73 3.15 -17.91
CA TYR A 208 -1.54 4.52 -18.33
C TYR A 208 -0.45 5.17 -17.48
N ALA A 209 0.75 5.28 -18.05
CA ALA A 209 1.86 6.00 -17.43
C ALA A 209 1.69 7.51 -17.61
N THR A 210 1.90 8.27 -16.53
CA THR A 210 1.88 9.74 -16.57
C THR A 210 3.29 10.29 -16.45
N LYS A 211 3.56 11.37 -17.19
CA LYS A 211 4.87 12.04 -17.20
C LYS A 211 4.69 13.55 -17.14
N ARG A 212 5.30 14.18 -16.15
CA ARG A 212 5.39 15.64 -16.01
C ARG A 212 6.84 16.14 -15.94
N THR A 213 7.75 15.44 -16.60
CA THR A 213 9.17 15.83 -16.75
C THR A 213 9.55 16.00 -18.22
N ARG A 214 10.61 16.77 -18.48
CA ARG A 214 11.21 16.97 -19.80
C ARG A 214 12.72 16.75 -19.73
N ARG A 215 13.35 16.45 -20.86
CA ARG A 215 14.80 16.24 -20.93
C ARG A 215 15.47 17.48 -21.53
N ILE A 216 16.44 18.06 -20.82
CA ILE A 216 17.24 19.21 -21.28
C ILE A 216 18.72 18.86 -21.07
N MET A 217 19.52 18.96 -22.14
CA MET A 217 20.98 18.69 -22.10
C MET A 217 21.34 17.36 -21.39
N GLY A 218 20.56 16.31 -21.67
CA GLY A 218 20.76 14.98 -21.07
C GLY A 218 20.15 14.79 -19.67
N MET A 219 19.80 15.87 -18.97
CA MET A 219 19.18 15.83 -17.63
C MET A 219 17.65 15.80 -17.71
N THR A 220 17.02 14.99 -16.86
CA THR A 220 15.56 15.01 -16.66
C THR A 220 15.22 16.07 -15.63
N ILE A 221 14.29 16.97 -15.97
CA ILE A 221 13.84 18.05 -15.08
C ILE A 221 12.30 18.17 -15.09
N PRO A 222 11.67 18.81 -14.09
CA PRO A 222 10.24 19.12 -14.11
C PRO A 222 9.81 19.86 -15.38
N SER A 223 8.65 19.51 -15.93
CA SER A 223 8.13 20.07 -17.19
C SER A 223 7.69 21.55 -17.09
N GLY A 224 7.40 22.04 -15.88
CA GLY A 224 7.05 23.42 -15.59
C GLY A 224 6.15 23.54 -14.36
N VAL A 225 6.13 24.71 -13.73
CA VAL A 225 5.34 24.99 -12.51
C VAL A 225 3.83 25.05 -12.77
N LEU A 226 3.40 25.34 -14.01
CA LEU A 226 1.99 25.42 -14.39
C LEU A 226 1.32 24.03 -14.56
N GLY A 227 2.10 22.97 -14.76
CA GLY A 227 1.61 21.61 -14.99
C GLY A 227 1.84 20.63 -13.84
N ILE A 228 2.50 21.08 -12.76
CA ILE A 228 2.82 20.28 -11.58
C ILE A 228 2.32 21.06 -10.37
N HIS A 229 1.56 20.37 -9.51
CA HIS A 229 1.12 20.98 -8.26
C HIS A 229 2.33 21.53 -7.46
N PRO A 230 2.31 22.77 -6.95
CA PRO A 230 3.48 23.40 -6.32
C PRO A 230 4.12 22.55 -5.22
N MET A 231 3.31 21.91 -4.37
CA MET A 231 3.80 21.01 -3.31
C MET A 231 4.56 19.77 -3.84
N LEU A 232 4.32 19.36 -5.08
CA LEU A 232 4.98 18.20 -5.68
C LEU A 232 6.21 18.58 -6.50
N PHE A 233 6.39 19.86 -6.84
CA PHE A 233 7.48 20.30 -7.73
C PHE A 233 8.86 19.91 -7.20
N LEU A 234 9.12 20.17 -5.91
CA LEU A 234 10.38 19.78 -5.25
C LEU A 234 10.60 18.27 -5.30
N ARG A 235 9.53 17.47 -5.07
CA ARG A 235 9.62 16.00 -5.12
C ARG A 235 9.86 15.50 -6.54
N VAL A 236 9.21 16.07 -7.55
CA VAL A 236 9.46 15.72 -8.96
C VAL A 236 10.92 16.03 -9.33
N PHE A 237 11.45 17.17 -8.89
CA PHE A 237 12.85 17.51 -9.12
C PHE A 237 13.79 16.51 -8.45
N GLN A 238 13.60 16.22 -7.16
CA GLN A 238 14.42 15.24 -6.43
C GLN A 238 14.37 13.84 -7.06
N MET A 239 13.18 13.36 -7.45
CA MET A 239 13.03 12.07 -8.13
C MET A 239 13.77 12.04 -9.47
N SER A 240 13.78 13.15 -10.21
CA SER A 240 14.46 13.23 -11.51
C SER A 240 15.99 13.17 -11.43
N GLN A 241 16.55 13.49 -10.26
CA GLN A 241 17.99 13.46 -10.00
C GLN A 241 18.42 12.24 -9.18
N TRP A 242 17.46 11.47 -8.66
CA TRP A 242 17.76 10.36 -7.77
C TRP A 242 18.51 9.24 -8.50
N ARG A 243 19.53 8.70 -7.83
CA ARG A 243 20.26 7.50 -8.27
C ARG A 243 20.34 6.53 -7.09
N PHE A 244 20.28 5.23 -7.40
CA PHE A 244 20.44 4.20 -6.38
C PHE A 244 21.87 4.31 -5.80
N PRO A 245 22.04 4.30 -4.47
CA PRO A 245 23.36 4.46 -3.87
C PRO A 245 24.31 3.34 -4.33
N GLN A 246 25.56 3.70 -4.62
CA GLN A 246 26.57 2.74 -5.13
C GLN A 246 27.03 1.75 -4.07
N ASP A 247 26.89 2.10 -2.80
CA ASP A 247 27.33 1.28 -1.65
C ASP A 247 26.41 0.07 -1.39
N PHE A 248 25.27 -0.02 -2.09
CA PHE A 248 24.30 -1.10 -1.93
C PHE A 248 24.10 -1.87 -3.22
N SER A 249 23.86 -3.18 -3.08
CA SER A 249 23.47 -4.03 -4.19
C SER A 249 22.19 -3.49 -4.86
N PRO A 250 22.15 -3.41 -6.20
CA PRO A 250 20.94 -3.00 -6.90
C PRO A 250 19.77 -3.93 -6.56
N PRO A 251 18.52 -3.42 -6.58
CA PRO A 251 17.35 -4.15 -6.11
C PRO A 251 17.01 -5.36 -6.99
N TYR A 252 17.48 -5.39 -8.25
CA TYR A 252 17.40 -6.55 -9.13
C TYR A 252 18.44 -6.47 -10.25
N LYS A 253 18.68 -7.60 -10.92
CA LYS A 253 19.63 -7.69 -12.05
C LYS A 253 19.17 -6.82 -13.22
N GLY A 254 20.00 -5.86 -13.63
CA GLY A 254 19.71 -4.97 -14.75
C GLY A 254 19.02 -3.65 -14.37
N TYR A 255 18.93 -3.31 -13.09
CA TYR A 255 18.54 -1.97 -12.62
C TYR A 255 19.46 -0.89 -13.24
N ARG A 256 18.87 0.17 -13.81
CA ARG A 256 19.58 1.26 -14.51
C ARG A 256 19.09 2.63 -14.06
#